data_AF-A0A167ETE0-F1
#
_entry.id   AF-A0A167ETE0-F1
#
_cell.length_a   1.000
_cell.length_b   1.000
_cell.length_c   1.000
_cell.angle_alpha   90.00
_cell.angle_beta   90.00
_cell.angle_gamma   90.00
#
_symmetry.space_group_name_H-M   'P 1'
#
loop_
_entity.id
_entity.type
_entity.pdbx_description
1 polymer ?
#
loop_
_entity_poly.entity_id
_entity_poly.type
_entity_poly.pdbx_seq_one_letter_code
_entity_poly.pdbx_strand_id
1 'polypeptide(L)'
;MDEILTSRFELLLWNNLFISFQELVVASKEAYHEEFISNRFYTQLFHRVDRMERLFVHYNKEIDTLISIDDAVSAFRGNEIMKTLTILTAVFTPATVIGAIWGMNFDIIPLANLTWGFVGMILMIGFTTTVIYFLLHKKGWTGDLLRVSSKEKHV
;
A
#
# COMPACT_ATOMS: atom_id res chain seq x y z
N MET A 1 11.54 3.89 -3.39
CA MET A 1 11.06 5.00 -2.54
C MET A 1 12.03 6.16 -2.56
N ASP A 2 13.32 5.93 -2.23
CA ASP A 2 14.33 7.00 -2.17
C ASP A 2 14.47 7.75 -3.51
N GLU A 3 14.47 7.05 -4.65
CA GLU A 3 14.53 7.67 -5.98
C GLU A 3 13.30 8.54 -6.34
N ILE A 4 12.11 8.18 -5.86
CA ILE A 4 10.89 8.97 -6.09
C ILE A 4 10.94 10.24 -5.25
N LEU A 5 11.37 10.10 -4.00
CA LEU A 5 11.54 11.23 -3.08
C LEU A 5 12.63 12.19 -3.58
N THR A 6 13.79 11.69 -4.02
CA THR A 6 14.85 12.55 -4.59
C THR A 6 14.36 13.26 -5.84
N SER A 7 13.67 12.55 -6.76
CA SER A 7 13.09 13.16 -7.97
C SER A 7 12.09 14.28 -7.63
N ARG A 8 11.28 14.08 -6.58
CA ARG A 8 10.33 15.09 -6.09
C ARG A 8 11.06 16.32 -5.54
N PHE A 9 12.11 16.11 -4.75
CA PHE A 9 12.93 17.22 -4.23
C PHE A 9 13.64 17.98 -5.34
N GLU A 10 14.21 17.28 -6.33
CA GLU A 10 14.84 17.89 -7.49
C GLU A 10 13.84 18.72 -8.31
N LEU A 11 12.68 18.16 -8.65
CA LEU A 11 11.64 18.90 -9.38
C LEU A 11 11.15 20.12 -8.61
N LEU A 12 11.01 20.02 -7.29
CA LEU A 12 10.63 21.15 -6.45
C LEU A 12 11.69 22.26 -6.50
N LEU A 13 12.98 21.89 -6.43
CA LEU A 13 14.09 22.82 -6.58
C LEU A 13 14.07 23.51 -7.96
N TRP A 14 13.94 22.72 -9.04
CA TRP A 14 13.87 23.23 -10.41
C TRP A 14 12.68 24.18 -10.61
N ASN A 15 11.50 23.78 -10.14
CA ASN A 15 10.30 24.61 -10.22
C ASN A 15 10.50 25.93 -9.46
N ASN A 16 11.03 25.89 -8.24
CA ASN A 16 11.26 27.08 -7.44
C ASN A 16 12.26 28.05 -8.08
N LEU A 17 13.34 27.53 -8.67
CA LEU A 17 14.30 28.34 -9.42
C LEU A 17 13.67 28.95 -10.69
N PHE A 18 12.78 28.21 -11.35
CA PHE A 18 12.15 28.63 -12.60
C PHE A 18 11.11 29.73 -12.43
N ILE A 19 10.44 29.81 -11.27
CA ILE A 19 9.43 30.84 -10.98
C ILE A 19 10.01 32.24 -11.17
N SER A 20 11.20 32.52 -10.63
CA SER A 20 11.86 33.83 -10.78
C SER A 20 12.16 34.17 -12.24
N PHE A 21 12.48 33.16 -13.06
CA PHE A 21 12.71 33.34 -14.49
C PHE A 21 11.41 33.61 -15.25
N GLN A 22 10.33 32.90 -14.90
CA GLN A 22 9.00 33.14 -15.44
C GLN A 22 8.51 34.56 -15.12
N GLU A 23 8.65 35.00 -13.86
CA GLU A 23 8.31 36.37 -13.44
C GLU A 23 9.07 37.42 -14.24
N LEU A 24 10.36 37.21 -14.52
CA LEU A 24 11.14 38.13 -15.35
C LEU A 24 10.57 38.24 -16.77
N VAL A 25 10.23 37.09 -17.38
CA VAL A 25 9.65 37.06 -18.73
C VAL A 25 8.26 37.70 -18.76
N VAL A 26 7.43 37.47 -17.74
CA VAL A 26 6.11 38.10 -17.59
C VAL A 26 6.25 39.61 -17.38
N ALA A 27 7.13 40.05 -16.47
CA ALA A 27 7.39 41.47 -16.22
C ALA A 27 7.93 42.18 -17.47
N SER A 28 8.78 41.51 -18.26
CA SER A 28 9.26 42.04 -19.54
C SER A 28 8.12 42.25 -20.54
N LYS A 29 7.09 41.39 -20.50
CA LYS A 29 5.88 41.53 -21.29
C LYS A 29 5.09 42.75 -20.89
N GLU A 30 4.91 42.96 -19.58
CA GLU A 30 4.11 44.07 -19.03
C GLU A 30 4.78 45.41 -19.30
N ALA A 31 6.10 45.50 -19.13
CA ALA A 31 6.83 46.76 -19.28
C ALA A 31 6.93 47.28 -20.73
N TYR A 32 6.96 46.39 -21.73
CA TYR A 32 7.27 46.76 -23.12
C TYR A 32 6.23 46.24 -24.13
N HIS A 33 4.96 46.17 -23.71
CA HIS A 33 3.86 45.48 -24.39
C HIS A 33 3.80 45.71 -25.91
N GLU A 34 3.99 46.95 -26.39
CA GLU A 34 3.86 47.28 -27.82
C GLU A 34 5.14 47.02 -28.64
N GLU A 35 6.33 47.06 -28.03
CA GLU A 35 7.61 46.98 -28.73
C GLU A 35 8.02 45.53 -29.04
N PHE A 36 7.63 44.57 -28.19
CA PHE A 36 8.03 43.17 -28.30
C PHE A 36 7.04 42.23 -28.99
N ILE A 37 5.75 42.57 -29.10
CA ILE A 37 4.77 41.70 -29.81
C ILE A 37 5.18 41.50 -31.28
N SER A 38 5.93 42.45 -31.87
CA SER A 38 6.47 42.34 -33.22
C SER A 38 7.70 41.43 -33.35
N ASN A 39 8.39 41.11 -32.25
CA ASN A 39 9.66 40.40 -32.28
C ASN A 39 9.46 38.88 -32.13
N ARG A 40 9.77 38.14 -33.22
CA ARG A 40 9.68 36.68 -33.27
C ARG A 40 10.48 35.97 -32.17
N PHE A 41 11.65 36.49 -31.78
CA PHE A 41 12.48 35.87 -30.77
C PHE A 41 11.85 35.89 -29.38
N TYR A 42 11.20 37.01 -29.05
CA TYR A 42 10.51 37.18 -27.77
C TYR A 42 9.33 36.21 -27.63
N THR A 43 8.45 36.16 -28.64
CA THR A 43 7.29 35.26 -28.65
C THR A 43 7.71 33.80 -28.55
N GLN A 44 8.81 33.40 -29.19
CA GLN A 44 9.36 32.06 -29.05
C GLN A 44 9.85 31.77 -27.62
N LEU A 45 10.54 32.72 -26.99
CA LEU A 45 11.01 32.57 -25.61
C LEU A 45 9.83 32.45 -24.66
N PHE A 46 8.83 33.32 -24.78
CA PHE A 46 7.61 33.26 -23.99
C PHE A 46 6.93 31.88 -24.08
N HIS A 47 6.70 31.38 -25.30
CA HIS A 47 6.11 30.05 -25.49
C HIS A 47 6.97 28.90 -24.96
N ARG A 48 8.30 29.04 -24.94
CA ARG A 48 9.19 28.02 -24.33
C ARG A 48 9.06 28.02 -22.81
N VAL A 49 8.99 29.20 -22.19
CA VAL A 49 8.82 29.32 -20.73
C VAL A 49 7.48 28.77 -20.28
N ASP A 50 6.41 29.19 -20.94
CA ASP A 50 5.05 28.70 -20.72
C ASP A 50 4.93 27.18 -20.95
N ARG A 51 5.69 26.62 -21.90
CA ARG A 51 5.78 25.16 -22.07
C ARG A 51 6.52 24.47 -20.93
N MET A 52 7.61 25.05 -20.45
CA MET A 52 8.37 24.50 -19.32
C MET A 52 7.53 24.46 -18.05
N GLU A 53 6.78 25.53 -17.76
CA GLU A 53 5.82 25.57 -16.64
C GLU A 53 4.83 24.40 -16.72
N ARG A 54 4.20 24.19 -17.88
CA ARG A 54 3.30 23.05 -18.08
C ARG A 54 3.98 21.71 -17.85
N LEU A 55 5.23 21.55 -18.28
CA LEU A 55 5.99 20.32 -18.05
C LEU A 55 6.29 20.11 -16.56
N PHE A 56 6.65 21.16 -15.82
CA PHE A 56 6.85 21.04 -14.37
C PHE A 56 5.56 20.60 -13.66
N VAL A 57 4.41 21.18 -14.02
CA VAL A 57 3.11 20.77 -13.46
C VAL A 57 2.79 19.32 -13.83
N HIS A 58 3.05 18.91 -15.08
CA HIS A 58 2.84 17.54 -15.53
C HIS A 58 3.70 16.54 -14.75
N TYR A 59 5.00 16.80 -14.59
CA TYR A 59 5.90 15.90 -13.87
C TYR A 59 5.59 15.83 -12.38
N ASN A 60 5.21 16.93 -11.74
CA ASN A 60 4.75 16.89 -10.35
C ASN A 60 3.54 15.95 -10.20
N LYS A 61 2.56 16.06 -11.10
CA LYS A 61 1.38 15.19 -11.08
C LYS A 61 1.72 13.71 -11.34
N GLU A 62 2.69 13.45 -12.21
CA GLU A 62 3.17 12.09 -12.50
C GLU A 62 3.88 11.49 -11.28
N ILE A 63 4.74 12.25 -10.59
CA ILE A 63 5.35 11.82 -9.32
C ILE A 63 4.29 11.57 -8.25
N ASP A 64 3.32 12.47 -8.08
CA ASP A 64 2.24 12.27 -7.10
C ASP A 64 1.43 10.99 -7.42
N THR A 65 1.22 10.71 -8.71
CA THR A 65 0.59 9.46 -9.15
C THR A 65 1.44 8.24 -8.79
N LEU A 66 2.75 8.29 -9.02
CA LEU A 66 3.67 7.21 -8.64
C LEU A 66 3.67 6.95 -7.13
N ILE A 67 3.69 8.01 -6.32
CA ILE A 67 3.58 7.90 -4.85
C ILE A 67 2.26 7.22 -4.48
N SER A 68 1.13 7.65 -5.08
CA SER A 68 -0.17 7.04 -4.80
C SER A 68 -0.25 5.56 -5.18
N ILE A 69 0.43 5.16 -6.25
CA ILE A 69 0.54 3.75 -6.66
C ILE A 69 1.37 2.97 -5.63
N ASP A 70 2.50 3.51 -5.18
CA ASP A 70 3.35 2.87 -4.18
C ASP A 70 2.63 2.69 -2.83
N ASP A 71 1.89 3.71 -2.39
CA ASP A 71 1.04 3.66 -1.21
C ASP A 71 -0.05 2.58 -1.36
N ALA A 72 -0.71 2.52 -2.52
CA ALA A 72 -1.73 1.51 -2.80
C ALA A 72 -1.14 0.08 -2.81
N VAL A 73 0.05 -0.11 -3.39
CA VAL A 73 0.76 -1.40 -3.38
C VAL A 73 1.15 -1.79 -1.96
N SER A 74 1.68 -0.85 -1.17
CA SER A 74 2.05 -1.07 0.23
C SER A 74 0.83 -1.43 1.09
N ALA A 75 -0.29 -0.74 0.90
CA ALA A 75 -1.54 -1.05 1.57
C ALA A 75 -2.09 -2.43 1.16
N PHE A 76 -2.00 -2.78 -0.13
CA PHE A 76 -2.41 -4.10 -0.62
C PHE A 76 -1.59 -5.22 0.03
N ARG A 77 -0.25 -5.09 0.04
CA ARG A 77 0.66 -6.04 0.71
C ARG A 77 0.39 -6.11 2.20
N GLY A 78 0.20 -4.97 2.87
CA GLY A 78 -0.15 -4.91 4.29
C GLY A 78 -1.45 -5.64 4.60
N ASN A 79 -2.49 -5.45 3.77
CA ASN A 79 -3.76 -6.16 3.91
C ASN A 79 -3.59 -7.68 3.74
N GLU A 80 -2.72 -8.12 2.84
CA GLU A 80 -2.40 -9.54 2.65
C GLU A 80 -1.65 -10.14 3.85
N ILE A 81 -0.68 -9.43 4.40
CA ILE A 81 0.02 -9.82 5.64
C ILE A 81 -0.98 -9.94 6.78
N MET A 82 -1.86 -8.95 6.95
CA MET A 82 -2.88 -8.97 8.00
C MET A 82 -3.87 -10.13 7.83
N LYS A 83 -4.30 -10.43 6.60
CA LYS A 83 -5.11 -11.61 6.29
C LYS A 83 -4.38 -12.90 6.69
N THR A 84 -3.11 -13.03 6.34
CA THR A 84 -2.28 -14.21 6.66
C THR A 84 -2.19 -14.42 8.16
N LEU A 85 -1.83 -13.37 8.90
CA LEU A 85 -1.73 -13.42 10.35
C LEU A 85 -3.08 -13.76 10.99
N THR A 86 -4.17 -13.15 10.52
CA THR A 86 -5.52 -13.40 11.03
C THR A 86 -5.94 -14.85 10.82
N ILE A 87 -5.67 -15.43 9.64
CA ILE A 87 -5.97 -16.85 9.36
C ILE A 87 -5.16 -17.75 10.29
N LEU A 88 -3.87 -17.47 10.46
CA LEU A 88 -2.99 -18.23 11.36
C LEU A 88 -3.52 -18.19 12.80
N THR A 89 -3.85 -17.00 13.30
CA THR A 89 -4.42 -16.81 14.64
C THR A 89 -5.76 -17.51 14.78
N ALA A 90 -6.68 -17.37 13.81
CA ALA A 90 -8.00 -18.00 13.85
C ALA A 90 -7.94 -19.54 13.87
N VAL A 91 -6.96 -20.13 13.17
CA VAL A 91 -6.74 -21.59 13.16
C VAL A 91 -6.18 -22.09 14.50
N PHE A 92 -5.31 -21.33 15.17
CA PHE A 92 -4.76 -21.72 16.47
C PHE A 92 -5.63 -21.37 17.67
N THR A 93 -6.51 -20.38 17.55
CA THR A 93 -7.34 -19.89 18.67
C THR A 93 -8.15 -21.01 19.36
N PRO A 94 -8.86 -21.92 18.67
CA PRO A 94 -9.61 -22.99 19.32
C PRO A 94 -8.70 -23.93 20.14
N ALA A 95 -7.52 -24.27 19.60
CA ALA A 95 -6.56 -25.10 20.29
C ALA A 95 -6.02 -24.41 21.55
N THR A 96 -5.71 -23.11 21.45
CA THR A 96 -5.25 -22.30 22.60
C THR A 96 -6.32 -22.19 23.68
N VAL A 97 -7.57 -21.93 23.32
CA VAL A 97 -8.68 -21.80 24.29
C VAL A 97 -8.96 -23.13 24.99
N ILE A 98 -9.03 -24.23 24.24
CA ILE A 98 -9.30 -25.55 24.82
C ILE A 98 -8.12 -26.00 25.70
N GLY A 99 -6.88 -25.78 25.25
CA GLY A 99 -5.68 -26.04 26.04
C GLY A 99 -5.62 -25.19 27.32
N ALA A 100 -6.02 -23.93 27.27
CA ALA A 100 -6.08 -23.06 28.44
C ALA A 100 -7.13 -23.54 29.45
N ILE A 101 -8.34 -23.91 29.00
CA ILE A 101 -9.40 -24.43 29.88
C ILE A 101 -8.96 -25.74 30.57
N TRP A 102 -8.29 -26.63 29.84
CA TRP A 102 -7.76 -27.87 30.40
C TRP A 102 -6.54 -27.68 31.30
N GLY A 103 -5.78 -26.61 31.11
CA GLY A 103 -4.68 -26.22 32.00
C GLY A 103 -5.15 -25.59 33.32
N MET A 104 -6.45 -25.37 33.50
CA MET A 104 -6.99 -24.82 34.74
C MET A 104 -7.20 -25.93 35.78
N ASN A 105 -6.70 -25.73 37.01
CA ASN A 105 -6.82 -26.67 38.12
C ASN A 105 -8.24 -26.68 38.74
N PHE A 106 -9.26 -27.14 38.02
CA PHE A 106 -10.60 -27.36 38.55
C PHE A 106 -10.81 -28.82 38.96
N ASP A 107 -11.25 -29.06 40.20
CA ASP A 107 -11.54 -30.40 40.76
C ASP A 107 -12.67 -31.15 40.04
N ILE A 108 -13.53 -30.45 39.30
CA ILE A 108 -14.65 -31.03 38.54
C ILE A 108 -14.59 -30.51 37.10
N ILE A 109 -13.71 -31.09 36.29
CA ILE A 109 -13.86 -31.05 34.83
C ILE A 109 -14.58 -32.35 34.45
N PRO A 110 -15.89 -32.32 34.12
CA PRO A 110 -16.67 -33.54 33.86
C PRO A 110 -16.11 -34.39 32.70
N LEU A 111 -15.29 -33.80 31.81
CA LEU A 111 -14.59 -34.51 30.73
C LEU A 111 -13.22 -35.10 31.13
N ALA A 112 -12.62 -34.71 32.26
CA ALA A 112 -11.27 -35.17 32.65
C ALA A 112 -11.27 -36.54 33.35
N ASN A 113 -12.35 -36.89 34.05
CA ASN A 113 -12.49 -38.18 34.74
C ASN A 113 -12.84 -39.36 33.82
N LEU A 114 -13.06 -39.13 32.52
CA LEU A 114 -13.31 -40.17 31.53
C LEU A 114 -12.01 -40.65 30.90
N THR A 115 -11.78 -41.96 30.79
CA THR A 115 -10.59 -42.56 30.16
C THR A 115 -10.38 -42.11 28.70
N TRP A 116 -11.43 -41.60 28.04
CA TRP A 116 -11.43 -41.10 26.66
C TRP A 116 -11.51 -39.57 26.54
N GLY A 117 -11.50 -38.83 27.65
CA GLY A 117 -11.64 -37.37 27.66
C GLY A 117 -10.57 -36.64 26.86
N PHE A 118 -9.33 -37.12 26.94
CA PHE A 118 -8.20 -36.58 26.17
C PHE A 118 -8.37 -36.78 24.66
N VAL A 119 -8.85 -37.96 24.25
CA VAL A 119 -9.13 -38.27 22.84
C VAL A 119 -10.29 -37.41 22.32
N GLY A 120 -11.34 -37.24 23.12
CA GLY A 120 -12.47 -36.37 22.81
C GLY A 120 -12.06 -34.91 22.63
N MET A 121 -11.14 -34.41 23.44
CA MET A 121 -10.58 -33.06 23.31
C MET A 121 -9.83 -32.87 22.00
N ILE A 122 -8.93 -33.79 21.64
CA ILE A 122 -8.19 -33.73 20.38
C ILE A 122 -9.14 -33.74 19.18
N LEU A 123 -10.19 -34.57 19.23
CA LEU A 123 -11.23 -34.59 18.19
C LEU A 123 -12.02 -33.28 18.13
N MET A 124 -12.33 -32.66 19.27
CA MET A 124 -13.02 -31.37 19.33
C MET A 124 -12.14 -30.23 18.77
N ILE A 125 -10.85 -30.20 19.12
CA ILE A 125 -9.89 -29.25 18.54
C ILE A 125 -9.78 -29.47 17.03
N GLY A 126 -9.57 -30.72 16.59
CA GLY A 126 -9.49 -31.06 15.17
C GLY A 126 -10.75 -30.62 14.42
N PHE A 127 -11.94 -30.94 14.94
CA PHE A 127 -13.21 -30.55 14.34
C PHE A 127 -13.39 -29.04 14.25
N THR A 128 -13.16 -28.31 15.35
CA THR A 128 -13.32 -26.83 15.37
C THR A 128 -12.33 -26.15 14.43
N THR A 129 -11.07 -26.60 14.40
CA THR A 129 -10.06 -26.11 13.47
C THR A 129 -10.42 -26.41 12.02
N THR A 130 -10.90 -27.62 11.70
CA THR A 130 -11.36 -27.97 10.35
C THR A 130 -12.56 -27.13 9.91
N VAL A 131 -13.54 -26.89 10.80
CA VAL A 131 -14.70 -26.04 10.51
C VAL A 131 -14.28 -24.61 10.22
N ILE A 132 -13.41 -24.02 11.05
CA ILE A 132 -12.91 -22.65 10.86
C ILE A 132 -12.11 -22.55 9.56
N TYR A 133 -11.22 -23.51 9.31
CA TYR A 133 -10.46 -23.57 8.06
C TYR A 133 -11.39 -23.64 6.84
N PHE A 134 -12.42 -24.49 6.88
CA PHE A 134 -13.37 -24.63 5.78
C PHE A 134 -14.20 -23.35 5.56
N LEU A 135 -14.61 -22.66 6.63
CA LEU A 135 -15.29 -21.37 6.54
C LEU A 135 -14.40 -20.28 5.90
N LEU A 136 -13.12 -20.23 6.29
CA LEU A 136 -12.15 -19.31 5.73
C LEU A 136 -11.86 -19.62 4.25
N HIS A 137 -11.79 -20.91 3.90
CA HIS A 137 -11.62 -21.35 2.53
C HIS A 137 -12.83 -21.01 1.65
N LYS A 138 -14.05 -21.28 2.13
CA LYS A 138 -15.30 -20.94 1.41
C LYS A 138 -15.46 -19.43 1.22
N LYS A 139 -14.97 -18.61 2.17
CA LYS A 139 -14.93 -17.15 2.03
C LYS A 139 -13.84 -16.65 1.06
N GLY A 140 -13.03 -17.53 0.48
CA GLY A 140 -11.98 -17.19 -0.49
C GLY A 140 -10.72 -16.58 0.15
N TRP A 141 -10.62 -16.55 1.48
CA TRP A 141 -9.51 -15.88 2.17
C TRP A 141 -8.19 -16.64 2.06
N THR A 142 -8.22 -17.96 1.82
CA THR A 142 -7.01 -18.78 1.63
C THR A 142 -6.56 -18.88 0.16
N GLY A 143 -7.44 -18.54 -0.80
CA GLY A 143 -7.14 -18.63 -2.24
C GLY A 143 -6.28 -17.48 -2.76
N ASP A 144 -6.38 -16.30 -2.17
CA ASP A 144 -5.60 -15.11 -2.56
C ASP A 144 -4.09 -15.28 -2.23
N LEU A 145 -3.78 -15.88 -1.07
CA LEU A 145 -2.42 -16.05 -0.55
C LEU A 145 -1.55 -16.98 -1.41
N LEU A 146 -2.15 -18.00 -2.03
CA LEU A 146 -1.43 -18.97 -2.86
C LEU A 146 -1.10 -18.44 -4.26
N ARG A 147 -1.72 -17.33 -4.69
CA ARG A 147 -1.46 -16.73 -6.01
C ARG A 147 -0.31 -15.74 -6.00
N VAL A 148 -0.01 -15.08 -4.88
CA VAL A 148 1.03 -14.05 -4.82
C VAL A 148 2.44 -14.63 -4.94
N SER A 149 2.72 -15.79 -4.33
CA SER A 149 4.04 -16.45 -4.44
C SER A 149 4.38 -16.93 -5.87
N SER A 150 3.39 -17.22 -6.71
CA SER A 150 3.65 -17.72 -8.08
C SER A 150 4.05 -16.62 -9.06
N LYS A 151 3.84 -15.34 -8.75
CA LYS A 151 4.09 -14.24 -9.69
C LYS A 151 5.49 -13.63 -9.56
N GLU A 152 6.18 -13.85 -8.44
CA GLU A 152 7.57 -13.38 -8.22
C GLU A 152 8.64 -14.25 -8.90
N LYS A 153 8.31 -15.43 -9.44
CA LYS A 153 9.28 -16.29 -10.14
C LYS A 153 9.47 -15.94 -11.63
N HIS A 154 8.76 -14.94 -12.15
CA HIS A 154 8.81 -14.53 -13.55
C HIS A 154 8.86 -13.00 -13.70
N VAL A 155 9.78 -12.33 -13.00
CA VAL A 155 10.28 -10.99 -13.36
C VAL A 155 11.77 -10.93 -13.05
#